data_AF-A0A963CSH7-F1
#
_entry.id   AF-A0A963CSH7-F1
#
_cell.length_a   1.000
_cell.length_b   1.000
_cell.length_c   1.000
_cell.angle_alpha   90.00
_cell.angle_beta   90.00
_cell.angle_gamma   90.00
#
_symmetry.space_group_name_H-M   'P 1'
#
loop_
_entity.id
_entity.type
_entity.pdbx_description
1 polymer ?
#
loop_
_entity_poly.entity_id
_entity_poly.type
_entity_poly.pdbx_seq_one_letter_code
_entity_poly.pdbx_strand_id
1 'polypeptide(L)'
;AIPILIKAKDHQFLLDDEKKLDKLVDALHMSVGKFMLTFWNFDPSMIDVAANHDRLDRKPPGEKVDYVDIVQVANILSYEHCQDHRLGNIDTEKIPAFQRVGPDLIEQFKQRSAGEFEANISEALH
;
A
#
# COMPACT_ATOMS: atom_id res chain seq x y z
N ALA A 1 -9.25 -5.43 -3.50
CA ALA A 1 -10.29 -5.77 -2.50
C ALA A 1 -11.38 -6.76 -3.01
N ILE A 2 -11.32 -7.32 -4.22
CA ILE A 2 -12.42 -8.12 -4.81
C ILE A 2 -12.96 -9.25 -3.91
N PRO A 3 -12.13 -10.09 -3.24
CA PRO A 3 -12.64 -11.18 -2.41
C PRO A 3 -13.50 -10.68 -1.23
N ILE A 4 -13.13 -9.56 -0.62
CA ILE A 4 -13.88 -8.93 0.48
C ILE A 4 -15.24 -8.46 -0.04
N LEU A 5 -15.26 -7.81 -1.21
CA LEU A 5 -16.50 -7.33 -1.83
C LEU A 5 -17.44 -8.47 -2.24
N ILE A 6 -16.89 -9.57 -2.77
CA ILE A 6 -17.68 -10.77 -3.08
C ILE A 6 -18.33 -11.31 -1.80
N LYS A 7 -17.58 -11.39 -0.69
CA LYS A 7 -18.14 -11.90 0.56
C LYS A 7 -19.14 -10.94 1.21
N ALA A 8 -18.92 -9.64 1.10
CA ALA A 8 -19.83 -8.63 1.63
C ALA A 8 -21.23 -8.69 0.99
N LYS A 9 -21.35 -9.20 -0.25
CA LYS A 9 -22.65 -9.38 -0.92
C LYS A 9 -23.60 -10.33 -0.18
N ASP A 10 -23.07 -11.24 0.64
CA ASP A 10 -23.87 -12.14 1.47
C ASP A 10 -24.50 -11.42 2.69
N HIS A 11 -24.16 -10.15 2.91
CA HIS A 11 -24.52 -9.37 4.10
C HIS A 11 -25.12 -8.01 3.70
N GLN A 12 -26.43 -7.98 3.44
CA GLN A 12 -27.17 -6.82 2.92
C GLN A 12 -26.87 -5.50 3.65
N PHE A 13 -26.77 -5.53 4.99
CA PHE A 13 -26.52 -4.33 5.81
C PHE A 13 -25.16 -3.64 5.53
N LEU A 14 -24.20 -4.34 4.92
CA LEU A 14 -22.92 -3.77 4.49
C LEU A 14 -23.03 -3.08 3.13
N LEU A 15 -23.95 -3.53 2.27
CA LEU A 15 -24.19 -2.93 0.95
C LEU A 15 -25.04 -1.65 1.06
N ASP A 16 -25.88 -1.57 2.09
CA ASP A 16 -26.76 -0.43 2.33
C ASP A 16 -26.02 0.79 2.91
N ASP A 17 -24.73 0.65 3.25
CA ASP A 17 -23.89 1.71 3.84
C ASP A 17 -22.44 1.62 3.32
N GLU A 18 -22.15 2.39 2.28
CA GLU A 18 -20.83 2.46 1.64
C GLU A 18 -19.69 2.72 2.64
N LYS A 19 -19.92 3.58 3.65
CA LYS A 19 -18.90 3.89 4.67
C LYS A 19 -18.59 2.69 5.57
N LYS A 20 -19.56 1.81 5.81
CA LYS A 20 -19.31 0.56 6.55
C LYS A 20 -18.52 -0.43 5.70
N LEU A 21 -18.83 -0.51 4.42
CA LEU A 21 -18.10 -1.36 3.48
C LEU A 21 -16.64 -0.92 3.34
N ASP A 22 -16.38 0.38 3.22
CA ASP A 22 -15.02 0.93 3.14
C ASP A 22 -14.21 0.60 4.40
N LYS A 23 -14.79 0.80 5.59
CA LYS A 23 -14.13 0.42 6.86
C LYS A 23 -13.80 -1.06 6.93
N LEU A 24 -14.67 -1.92 6.40
CA LEU A 24 -14.43 -3.36 6.36
C LEU A 24 -13.29 -3.70 5.39
N VAL A 25 -13.27 -3.07 4.21
CA VAL A 25 -12.19 -3.22 3.24
C VAL A 25 -10.86 -2.75 3.85
N ASP A 26 -10.84 -1.59 4.48
CA ASP A 26 -9.68 -1.05 5.17
C ASP A 26 -9.16 -2.01 6.24
N ALA A 27 -10.05 -2.59 7.04
CA ALA A 27 -9.66 -3.52 8.10
C ALA A 27 -9.12 -4.86 7.56
N LEU A 28 -9.58 -5.32 6.40
CA LEU A 28 -9.32 -6.70 5.95
C LEU A 28 -8.34 -6.82 4.79
N HIS A 29 -8.17 -5.79 3.96
CA HIS A 29 -7.44 -5.90 2.69
C HIS A 29 -6.00 -6.43 2.84
N MET A 30 -5.25 -6.01 3.87
CA MET A 30 -3.90 -6.54 4.12
C MET A 30 -3.90 -8.02 4.47
N SER A 31 -4.78 -8.44 5.39
CA SER A 31 -4.85 -9.83 5.86
C SER A 31 -5.32 -10.80 4.77
N VAL A 32 -6.35 -10.40 4.02
CA VAL A 32 -6.90 -11.17 2.90
C VAL A 32 -5.90 -11.20 1.75
N GLY A 33 -5.29 -10.07 1.41
CA GLY A 33 -4.26 -9.99 0.37
C GLY A 33 -3.08 -10.91 0.67
N LYS A 34 -2.54 -10.85 1.89
CA LYS A 34 -1.49 -11.77 2.36
C LYS A 34 -1.90 -13.23 2.20
N PHE A 35 -3.09 -13.60 2.67
CA PHE A 35 -3.59 -14.97 2.60
C PHE A 35 -3.67 -15.46 1.14
N MET A 36 -4.24 -14.67 0.24
CA MET A 36 -4.38 -15.03 -1.17
C MET A 36 -3.03 -15.20 -1.87
N LEU A 37 -2.11 -14.25 -1.70
CA LEU A 37 -0.78 -14.34 -2.33
C LEU A 37 0.05 -15.51 -1.78
N THR A 38 -0.12 -15.81 -0.48
CA THR A 38 0.49 -17.01 0.13
C THR A 38 -0.08 -18.28 -0.50
N PHE A 39 -1.40 -18.38 -0.65
CA PHE A 39 -2.06 -19.53 -1.24
C PHE A 39 -1.63 -19.78 -2.70
N TRP A 40 -1.41 -18.70 -3.47
CA TRP A 40 -0.89 -18.78 -4.83
C TRP A 40 0.63 -18.97 -4.92
N ASN A 41 1.34 -19.06 -3.78
CA ASN A 41 2.77 -19.27 -3.71
C ASN A 41 3.59 -18.18 -4.45
N PHE A 42 3.19 -16.92 -4.28
CA PHE A 42 3.94 -15.77 -4.77
C PHE A 42 5.25 -15.57 -4.00
N ASP A 43 6.15 -14.76 -4.55
CA ASP A 43 7.41 -14.40 -3.89
C ASP A 43 7.16 -13.78 -2.49
N PRO A 44 7.96 -14.14 -1.47
CA PRO A 44 7.81 -13.62 -0.11
C PRO A 44 7.76 -12.08 -0.03
N SER A 45 8.52 -11.37 -0.87
CA SER A 45 8.51 -9.90 -0.86
C SER A 45 7.17 -9.32 -1.29
N MET A 46 6.48 -9.95 -2.23
CA MET A 46 5.14 -9.54 -2.67
C MET A 46 4.07 -9.86 -1.61
N ILE A 47 4.23 -10.98 -0.91
CA ILE A 47 3.39 -11.32 0.25
C ILE A 47 3.58 -10.26 1.35
N ASP A 48 4.82 -9.83 1.61
CA ASP A 48 5.14 -8.80 2.60
C ASP A 48 4.55 -7.43 2.23
N VAL A 49 4.58 -7.05 0.95
CA VAL A 49 3.89 -5.85 0.44
C VAL A 49 2.41 -5.92 0.78
N ALA A 50 1.72 -6.99 0.38
CA ALA A 50 0.28 -7.12 0.65
C ALA A 50 -0.03 -7.08 2.15
N ALA A 51 0.83 -7.66 2.98
CA ALA A 51 0.64 -7.74 4.42
C ALA A 51 0.92 -6.43 5.18
N ASN A 52 1.70 -5.49 4.63
CA ASN A 52 2.25 -4.39 5.41
C ASN A 52 2.25 -3.01 4.74
N HIS A 53 1.90 -2.88 3.45
CA HIS A 53 1.96 -1.59 2.73
C HIS A 53 1.16 -0.47 3.41
N ASP A 54 0.08 -0.79 4.13
CA ASP A 54 -0.77 0.19 4.82
C ASP A 54 -0.43 0.34 6.31
N ARG A 55 0.63 -0.33 6.80
CA ARG A 55 1.12 -0.23 8.18
C ARG A 55 2.16 0.89 8.30
N LEU A 56 1.70 2.10 8.60
CA LEU A 56 2.52 3.33 8.57
C LEU A 56 3.65 3.39 9.61
N ASP A 57 3.55 2.61 10.69
CA ASP A 57 4.55 2.54 11.76
C ASP A 57 5.54 1.38 11.59
N ARG A 58 5.56 0.76 10.39
CA ARG A 58 6.40 -0.41 10.10
C ARG A 58 7.89 -0.13 10.31
N LYS A 59 8.51 -0.99 11.13
CA LYS A 59 9.95 -1.07 11.38
C LYS A 59 10.47 -2.43 10.88
N PRO A 60 11.00 -2.54 9.65
CA PRO A 60 11.68 -3.74 9.19
C PRO A 60 12.97 -3.99 9.99
N PRO A 61 13.51 -5.22 10.01
CA PRO A 61 14.71 -5.58 10.76
C PRO A 61 16.01 -4.96 10.23
N GLY A 62 15.95 -4.00 9.30
CA GLY A 62 17.12 -3.33 8.73
C GLY A 62 16.80 -1.91 8.28
N GLU A 63 17.84 -1.18 7.89
CA GLU A 63 17.75 0.22 7.45
C GLU A 63 17.63 0.37 5.93
N LYS A 64 17.84 -0.72 5.17
CA LYS A 64 17.69 -0.71 3.71
C LYS A 64 16.23 -0.58 3.31
N VAL A 65 16.00 0.21 2.26
CA VAL A 65 14.70 0.30 1.59
C VAL A 65 14.29 -1.08 1.04
N ASP A 66 13.01 -1.40 1.15
CA ASP A 66 12.43 -2.60 0.55
C ASP A 66 11.15 -2.28 -0.24
N TYR A 67 10.59 -3.30 -0.92
CA TYR A 67 9.38 -3.14 -1.72
C TYR A 67 8.17 -2.63 -0.93
N VAL A 68 8.08 -2.95 0.37
CA VAL A 68 6.97 -2.48 1.19
C VAL A 68 7.07 -0.97 1.36
N ASP A 69 8.28 -0.45 1.57
CA ASP A 69 8.51 0.99 1.69
C ASP A 69 8.15 1.72 0.39
N ILE A 70 8.57 1.19 -0.76
CA ILE A 70 8.26 1.78 -2.08
C ILE A 70 6.74 1.81 -2.32
N VAL A 71 6.06 0.70 -2.10
CA VAL A 71 4.60 0.61 -2.32
C VAL A 71 3.83 1.45 -1.31
N GLN A 72 4.28 1.51 -0.05
CA GLN A 72 3.67 2.38 0.97
C GLN A 72 3.77 3.85 0.59
N VAL A 73 4.95 4.31 0.18
CA VAL A 73 5.16 5.69 -0.28
C VAL A 73 4.29 5.99 -1.50
N ALA A 74 4.31 5.12 -2.52
CA ALA A 74 3.48 5.30 -3.71
C ALA A 74 1.97 5.35 -3.39
N ASN A 75 1.51 4.49 -2.48
CA ASN A 75 0.12 4.47 -2.03
C ASN A 75 -0.28 5.79 -1.36
N ILE A 76 0.57 6.33 -0.48
CA ILE A 76 0.30 7.62 0.20
C ILE A 76 0.30 8.77 -0.81
N LEU A 77 1.30 8.83 -1.70
CA LEU A 77 1.40 9.86 -2.73
C LEU A 77 0.22 9.83 -3.71
N SER A 78 -0.37 8.66 -3.96
CA SER A 78 -1.55 8.53 -4.82
C SER A 78 -2.79 9.25 -4.27
N TYR A 79 -2.81 9.56 -2.97
CA TYR A 79 -3.88 10.31 -2.31
C TYR A 79 -3.44 11.70 -1.86
N GLU A 80 -2.24 12.16 -2.26
CA GLU A 80 -1.74 13.50 -1.89
C GLU A 80 -2.78 14.56 -2.27
N HIS A 81 -3.14 15.43 -1.33
CA HIS A 81 -4.18 16.47 -1.47
C HIS A 81 -5.63 15.97 -1.59
N CYS A 82 -5.92 14.69 -1.35
CA CYS A 82 -7.27 14.17 -1.24
C CYS A 82 -7.84 14.39 0.17
N GLN A 83 -8.78 15.33 0.33
CA GLN A 83 -9.33 15.68 1.65
C GLN A 83 -10.18 14.56 2.28
N ASP A 84 -10.83 13.75 1.46
CA ASP A 84 -11.77 12.72 1.92
C ASP A 84 -11.11 11.35 2.16
N HIS A 85 -9.78 11.24 2.03
CA HIS A 85 -9.06 9.98 2.20
C HIS A 85 -8.12 10.02 3.42
N ARG A 86 -8.09 8.92 4.18
CA ARG A 86 -7.25 8.78 5.38
C ARG A 86 -5.76 8.97 5.11
N LEU A 87 -5.32 8.70 3.87
CA LEU A 87 -3.93 8.89 3.46
C LEU A 87 -3.61 10.30 2.94
N GLY A 88 -4.61 11.12 2.64
CA GLY A 88 -4.38 12.38 1.92
C GLY A 88 -3.88 13.55 2.76
N ASN A 89 -3.93 13.44 4.10
CA ASN A 89 -3.49 14.47 5.04
C ASN A 89 -2.57 13.91 6.14
N ILE A 90 -1.68 12.96 5.80
CA ILE A 90 -0.72 12.41 6.76
C ILE A 90 0.57 13.23 6.73
N ASP A 91 1.17 13.44 7.90
CA ASP A 91 2.53 13.96 8.05
C ASP A 91 3.55 12.89 7.61
N THR A 92 3.98 12.97 6.35
CA THR A 92 4.86 11.99 5.71
C THR A 92 6.27 11.96 6.30
N GLU A 93 6.74 13.05 6.91
CA GLU A 93 8.07 13.12 7.55
C GLU A 93 8.19 12.16 8.75
N LYS A 94 7.05 11.84 9.37
CA LYS A 94 6.97 10.89 10.50
C LYS A 94 6.90 9.43 10.09
N ILE A 95 6.75 9.14 8.79
CA ILE A 95 6.57 7.78 8.28
C ILE A 95 7.95 7.17 8.02
N PRO A 96 8.33 6.06 8.69
CA PRO A 96 9.65 5.46 8.51
C PRO A 96 9.98 5.05 7.08
N ALA A 97 8.97 4.69 6.28
CA ALA A 97 9.16 4.37 4.86
C ALA A 97 9.65 5.59 4.05
N PHE A 98 9.11 6.79 4.30
CA PHE A 98 9.58 8.02 3.63
C PHE A 98 11.04 8.33 3.97
N GLN A 99 11.44 8.08 5.22
CA GLN A 99 12.83 8.25 5.67
C GLN A 99 13.79 7.27 4.98
N ARG A 100 13.37 6.01 4.78
CA ARG A 100 14.19 4.97 4.11
C ARG A 100 14.27 5.17 2.60
N VAL A 101 13.17 5.57 1.95
CA VAL A 101 13.11 5.82 0.49
C VAL A 101 13.93 7.06 0.13
N GLY A 102 13.87 8.10 0.96
CA GLY A 102 14.62 9.34 0.77
C GLY A 102 14.03 10.29 -0.27
N PRO A 103 14.38 11.60 -0.19
CA PRO A 103 13.76 12.66 -1.00
C PRO A 103 14.04 12.51 -2.50
N ASP A 104 15.25 12.11 -2.89
CA ASP A 104 15.66 12.00 -4.30
C ASP A 104 14.80 10.99 -5.07
N LEU A 105 14.48 9.84 -4.45
CA LEU A 105 13.65 8.81 -5.08
C LEU A 105 12.17 9.19 -5.06
N ILE A 106 11.70 9.88 -4.02
CA ILE A 106 10.35 10.44 -3.97
C ILE A 106 10.14 11.48 -5.07
N GLU A 107 11.11 12.35 -5.28
CA GLU A 107 11.07 13.35 -6.35
C GLU A 107 11.01 12.68 -7.73
N GLN A 108 11.78 11.61 -7.94
CA GLN A 108 11.70 10.80 -9.16
C GLN A 108 10.30 10.19 -9.35
N PHE A 109 9.65 9.68 -8.29
CA PHE A 109 8.28 9.18 -8.38
C PHE A 109 7.27 10.26 -8.75
N LYS A 110 7.43 11.48 -8.20
CA LYS A 110 6.53 12.61 -8.48
C LYS A 110 6.69 13.17 -9.89
N GLN A 111 7.91 13.16 -10.43
CA GLN A 111 8.23 13.71 -11.74
C GLN A 111 7.86 12.80 -12.90
N ARG A 112 7.74 11.48 -12.68
CA ARG A 112 7.48 10.52 -13.75
C ARG A 112 5.99 10.20 -13.88
N SER A 113 5.42 10.61 -15.02
CA SER A 113 4.11 10.12 -15.46
C SER A 113 4.15 8.60 -15.65
N ALA A 114 3.00 7.93 -15.50
CA ALA A 114 2.83 6.49 -15.34
C ALA A 114 3.49 5.56 -16.41
N GLY A 115 4.06 6.09 -17.49
CA GLY A 115 4.65 5.32 -18.58
C GLY A 115 6.11 4.85 -18.38
N GLU A 116 6.88 5.44 -17.46
CA GLU A 116 8.33 5.14 -17.30
C GLU A 116 8.68 4.22 -16.10
N PHE A 117 7.66 3.63 -15.46
CA PHE A 117 7.78 2.98 -14.15
C PHE A 117 8.40 1.57 -14.16
N GLU A 118 8.23 0.79 -15.23
CA GLU A 118 8.61 -0.63 -15.24
C GLU A 118 10.12 -0.89 -15.33
N ALA A 119 10.91 -0.01 -15.95
CA ALA A 119 12.33 -0.25 -16.20
C ALA A 119 13.21 -0.09 -14.95
N ASN A 120 12.85 0.81 -14.03
CA ASN A 120 13.78 1.28 -12.98
C ASN A 120 13.58 0.62 -11.62
N ILE A 121 12.42 -0.01 -11.38
CA ILE A 121 12.24 -0.84 -10.18
C ILE A 121 13.30 -1.96 -10.17
N SER A 122 13.56 -2.57 -11.33
CA SER A 122 14.59 -3.59 -11.47
C SER A 122 15.99 -3.10 -11.12
N GLU A 123 16.28 -1.81 -11.24
CA GLU A 123 17.61 -1.24 -11.02
C GLU A 123 17.80 -0.81 -9.56
N ALA A 124 16.74 -0.33 -8.89
CA ALA A 124 16.78 0.11 -7.49
C ALA A 124 16.84 -1.05 -6.46
N LEU A 125 16.63 -2.28 -6.91
CA LEU A 125 16.59 -3.48 -6.06
C LEU A 125 17.84 -4.35 -6.16
N HIS A 126 18.78 -3.95 -7.02
CA HIS A 126 20.11 -4.52 -7.14
C HIS A 126 21.12 -3.66 -6.37
#